data_AF-A0A1X7TY47-F1
#
_entry.id   AF-A0A1X7TY47-F1
#
_cell.length_a   1.000
_cell.length_b   1.000
_cell.length_c   1.000
_cell.angle_alpha   90.00
_cell.angle_beta   90.00
_cell.angle_gamma   90.00
#
_symmetry.space_group_name_H-M   'P 1'
#
loop_
_entity.id
_entity.type
_entity.pdbx_description
1 polymer ?
#
loop_
_entity_poly.entity_id
_entity_poly.type
_entity_poly.pdbx_seq_one_letter_code
_entity_poly.pdbx_strand_id
1 'polypeptide(L)'
;MGQIKDAMNDVRDMDTGSGLTLQERESMLNKDQKRIFDHVKSHHLRQIEYKNKSKQEKEQSESVKPLHMFISGVGGTGKSFLIEAIKALQ
;
A
#
# COMPACT_ATOMS: atom_id res chain seq x y z
N MET A 1 -12.53 -9.54 28.70
CA MET A 1 -13.04 -10.45 27.63
C MET A 1 -13.59 -9.73 26.39
N GLY A 2 -13.55 -8.39 26.28
CA GLY A 2 -14.14 -7.65 25.13
C GLY A 2 -13.21 -7.37 23.94
N GLN A 3 -11.89 -7.30 24.14
CA GLN A 3 -10.95 -6.80 23.11
C GLN A 3 -10.80 -7.72 21.88
N ILE A 4 -11.09 -9.02 22.01
CA ILE A 4 -10.93 -9.99 20.90
C ILE A 4 -12.14 -9.93 19.96
N LYS A 5 -13.33 -9.62 20.49
CA LYS A 5 -14.59 -9.60 19.73
C LYS A 5 -14.69 -8.38 18.82
N ASP A 6 -14.16 -7.25 19.29
CA ASP A 6 -14.10 -6.01 18.49
C ASP A 6 -13.07 -6.11 17.36
N ALA A 7 -11.90 -6.69 17.64
CA ALA A 7 -10.88 -6.95 16.61
C ALA A 7 -11.33 -7.92 15.50
N MET A 8 -12.25 -8.83 15.80
CA MET A 8 -12.82 -9.76 14.81
C MET A 8 -13.91 -9.11 13.95
N ASN A 9 -14.63 -8.10 14.46
CA ASN A 9 -15.58 -7.34 13.65
C ASN A 9 -14.88 -6.40 12.67
N ASP A 10 -13.76 -5.77 13.07
CA ASP A 10 -12.89 -4.98 12.17
C ASP A 10 -12.38 -5.80 10.96
N VAL A 11 -12.18 -7.11 11.12
CA VAL A 11 -11.74 -8.01 10.03
C VAL A 11 -12.90 -8.37 9.09
N ARG A 12 -14.15 -8.37 9.57
CA ARG A 12 -15.33 -8.73 8.77
C ARG A 12 -15.80 -7.60 7.87
N ASP A 13 -15.62 -6.34 8.28
CA ASP A 13 -15.90 -5.17 7.43
C ASP A 13 -14.83 -4.94 6.34
N MET A 14 -13.68 -5.62 6.45
CA MET A 14 -12.57 -5.55 5.50
C MET A 14 -12.83 -6.34 4.20
N ASP A 15 -13.85 -7.20 4.18
CA ASP A 15 -14.16 -8.11 3.05
C ASP A 15 -15.17 -7.51 2.05
N THR A 16 -15.84 -6.43 2.42
CA THR A 16 -16.39 -5.48 1.45
C THR A 16 -15.26 -4.52 1.10
N GLY A 17 -14.50 -4.84 0.06
CA GLY A 17 -13.50 -3.93 -0.50
C GLY A 17 -14.11 -2.54 -0.51
N SER A 18 -13.61 -1.67 0.38
CA SER A 18 -14.27 -0.41 0.70
C SER A 18 -14.60 0.25 -0.63
N GLY A 19 -15.87 0.57 -0.90
CA GLY A 19 -16.30 1.13 -2.20
C GLY A 19 -15.58 2.43 -2.59
N LEU A 20 -14.64 2.86 -1.76
CA LEU A 20 -13.66 3.90 -1.95
C LEU A 20 -12.80 3.66 -3.18
N THR A 21 -12.59 4.73 -3.92
CA THR A 21 -11.58 4.88 -4.96
C THR A 21 -10.18 4.98 -4.35
N LEU A 22 -9.14 4.83 -5.18
CA LEU A 22 -7.75 5.05 -4.74
C LEU A 22 -7.55 6.47 -4.17
N GLN A 23 -8.20 7.47 -4.78
CA GLN A 23 -8.10 8.86 -4.34
C GLN A 23 -8.74 9.08 -2.96
N GLU A 24 -9.89 8.46 -2.69
CA GLU A 24 -10.52 8.51 -1.37
C GLU A 24 -9.68 7.79 -0.31
N ARG A 25 -9.09 6.63 -0.65
CA ARG A 25 -8.14 5.97 0.26
C ARG A 25 -6.95 6.87 0.58
N GLU A 26 -6.38 7.53 -0.41
CA GLU A 26 -5.23 8.43 -0.26
C GLU A 26 -5.57 9.66 0.59
N SER A 27 -6.75 10.24 0.43
CA SER A 27 -7.18 11.43 1.19
C SER A 27 -7.43 11.14 2.68
N MET A 28 -7.74 9.89 3.02
CA MET A 28 -7.96 9.43 4.40
C MET A 28 -6.67 9.08 5.15
N LEU A 29 -5.52 9.02 4.47
CA LEU A 29 -4.24 8.70 5.12
C LEU A 29 -3.75 9.87 5.98
N ASN A 30 -3.28 9.56 7.19
CA ASN A 30 -2.53 10.53 7.97
C ASN A 30 -1.14 10.78 7.35
N LYS A 31 -0.43 11.81 7.84
CA LYS A 31 0.86 12.24 7.28
C LYS A 31 1.92 11.14 7.21
N ASP A 32 1.99 10.27 8.21
CA ASP A 32 3.00 9.21 8.26
C ASP A 32 2.62 8.03 7.36
N GLN A 33 1.34 7.66 7.34
CA GLN A 33 0.82 6.68 6.40
C GLN A 33 1.00 7.15 4.95
N LYS A 34 0.76 8.44 4.67
CA LYS A 34 0.95 9.03 3.34
C LYS A 34 2.41 8.95 2.89
N ARG A 35 3.38 9.20 3.78
CA ARG A 35 4.81 9.03 3.45
C ARG A 35 5.14 7.61 3.01
N ILE A 36 4.60 6.60 3.71
CA ILE A 36 4.78 5.19 3.36
C ILE A 36 4.10 4.90 2.01
N PHE A 37 2.87 5.35 1.84
CA PHE A 37 2.11 5.17 0.61
C PHE A 37 2.79 5.80 -0.61
N ASP A 38 3.24 7.05 -0.50
CA ASP A 38 3.95 7.76 -1.57
C ASP A 38 5.27 7.06 -1.94
N HIS A 39 5.96 6.46 -0.97
CA HIS A 39 7.17 5.66 -1.22
C HIS A 39 6.85 4.38 -2.02
N VAL A 40 5.79 3.65 -1.65
CA VAL A 40 5.34 2.48 -2.41
C VAL A 40 4.88 2.86 -3.81
N LYS A 41 4.07 3.92 -3.93
CA LYS A 41 3.54 4.44 -5.21
C LYS A 41 4.67 4.81 -6.16
N SER A 42 5.69 5.51 -5.67
CA SER A 42 6.85 5.89 -6.46
C SER A 42 7.66 4.66 -6.92
N HIS A 43 7.86 3.67 -6.04
CA HIS A 43 8.53 2.42 -6.41
C HIS A 43 7.71 1.62 -7.45
N HIS A 44 6.39 1.57 -7.30
CA HIS A 44 5.49 0.92 -8.25
C HIS A 44 5.55 1.57 -9.63
N LEU A 45 5.54 2.91 -9.71
CA LEU A 45 5.73 3.65 -10.96
C LEU A 45 7.07 3.32 -11.61
N ARG A 46 8.17 3.31 -10.85
CA ARG A 46 9.49 2.91 -11.35
C ARG A 46 9.49 1.48 -11.91
N GLN A 47 8.77 0.56 -11.28
CA GLN A 47 8.60 -0.81 -11.79
C GLN A 47 7.82 -0.85 -13.11
N ILE A 48 6.74 -0.07 -13.25
CA ILE A 48 5.98 0.04 -14.50
C ILE A 48 6.86 0.62 -15.60
N GLU A 49 7.55 1.73 -15.32
CA GLU A 49 8.48 2.36 -16.26
C GLU A 49 9.56 1.39 -16.73
N TYR A 50 10.19 0.66 -15.81
CA TYR A 50 11.19 -0.35 -16.17
C TYR A 50 10.58 -1.49 -16.99
N LYS A 51 9.36 -1.96 -16.67
CA LYS A 51 8.69 -3.00 -17.47
C LYS A 51 8.42 -2.54 -18.91
N ASN A 52 8.05 -1.27 -19.08
CA ASN A 52 7.73 -0.68 -20.38
C ASN A 52 8.96 -0.39 -21.25
N LYS A 53 10.18 -0.37 -20.69
CA LYS A 53 11.42 -0.24 -21.46
C LYS A 53 11.61 -1.39 -22.45
N SER A 54 12.20 -1.06 -23.60
CA SER A 54 12.72 -2.01 -24.58
C SER A 54 13.86 -2.86 -24.00
N LYS A 55 14.23 -3.95 -24.69
CA LYS A 55 15.36 -4.79 -24.26
C LYS A 55 16.67 -4.01 -24.15
N GLN A 56 16.97 -3.19 -25.15
CA GLN A 56 18.20 -2.37 -25.19
C GLN A 56 18.23 -1.35 -24.04
N GLU A 57 17.11 -0.68 -23.74
CA GLU A 57 17.04 0.26 -22.61
C GLU A 57 17.15 -0.45 -21.24
N LYS A 58 16.68 -1.70 -21.13
CA LYS A 58 16.84 -2.51 -19.92
C LYS A 58 18.28 -2.93 -19.68
N GLU A 59 19.02 -3.26 -20.74
CA GLU A 59 20.45 -3.59 -20.66
C GLU A 59 21.30 -2.41 -20.19
N GLN A 60 20.91 -1.19 -20.58
CA GLN A 60 21.61 0.05 -20.20
C GLN A 60 21.12 0.66 -18.89
N SER A 61 20.09 0.10 -18.24
CA SER A 61 19.53 0.65 -17.01
C SER A 61 19.58 -0.31 -15.84
N GLU A 62 19.70 0.26 -14.65
CA GLU A 62 19.65 -0.52 -13.43
C GLU A 62 18.27 -1.19 -13.27
N SER A 63 18.27 -2.51 -13.05
CA SER A 63 17.07 -3.28 -12.75
C SER A 63 16.38 -2.78 -11.49
N VAL A 64 15.05 -2.76 -11.49
CA VAL A 64 14.28 -2.38 -10.30
C VAL A 64 14.19 -3.58 -9.35
N LYS A 65 14.87 -3.49 -8.20
CA LYS A 65 14.81 -4.52 -7.16
C LYS A 65 13.45 -4.49 -6.44
N PRO A 66 12.94 -5.65 -5.96
CA PRO A 66 11.74 -5.69 -5.12
C PRO A 66 11.86 -4.78 -3.90
N LEU A 67 10.75 -4.13 -3.53
CA LEU A 67 10.67 -3.34 -2.30
C LEU A 67 10.28 -4.25 -1.14
N HIS A 68 11.18 -4.39 -0.16
CA HIS A 68 10.90 -5.09 1.09
C HIS A 68 10.71 -4.08 2.20
N MET A 69 9.55 -4.10 2.86
CA MET A 69 9.25 -3.20 3.97
C MET A 69 8.46 -3.90 5.06
N PHE A 70 8.64 -3.41 6.29
CA PHE A 70 7.84 -3.77 7.45
C PHE A 70 7.20 -2.50 8.02
N ILE A 71 5.89 -2.56 8.29
CA ILE A 71 5.14 -1.44 8.86
C ILE A 71 4.80 -1.77 10.31
N SER A 72 5.49 -1.11 11.23
CA SER A 72 5.22 -1.21 12.67
C SER A 72 4.24 -0.14 13.15
N GLY A 73 3.52 -0.41 14.23
CA GLY A 73 2.72 0.60 14.93
C GLY A 73 1.78 -0.03 15.95
N VAL A 74 1.33 0.77 16.92
CA VAL A 74 0.41 0.32 17.98
C VAL A 74 -0.94 -0.12 17.40
N GLY A 75 -1.71 -0.93 18.15
CA GLY A 75 -3.07 -1.31 17.75
C GLY A 75 -3.95 -0.08 17.50
N GLY A 76 -4.89 -0.16 16.55
CA GLY A 76 -5.82 0.94 16.25
C GLY A 76 -5.28 2.08 15.39
N THR A 77 -4.02 2.06 14.94
CA THR A 77 -3.46 3.13 14.06
C THR A 77 -3.83 3.02 12.58
N GLY A 78 -4.78 2.15 12.21
CA GLY A 78 -5.19 1.97 10.82
C GLY A 78 -4.12 1.34 9.92
N LYS A 79 -3.24 0.48 10.44
CA LYS A 79 -2.23 -0.23 9.61
C LYS A 79 -2.89 -1.09 8.52
N SER A 80 -3.99 -1.75 8.85
CA SER A 80 -4.78 -2.54 7.90
C SER A 80 -5.29 -1.68 6.75
N PHE A 81 -5.86 -0.50 7.06
CA PHE A 81 -6.30 0.46 6.05
C PHE A 81 -5.17 0.94 5.13
N LEU A 82 -3.98 1.23 5.70
CA LEU A 82 -2.80 1.57 4.89
C LEU A 82 -2.40 0.41 3.95
N ILE A 83 -2.45 -0.83 4.40
CA ILE A 83 -2.16 -2.01 3.57
C ILE A 83 -3.17 -2.14 2.43
N GLU A 84 -4.46 -1.88 2.68
CA GLU A 84 -5.49 -1.88 1.62
C GLU A 84 -5.29 -0.77 0.61
N ALA A 85 -4.97 0.45 1.07
CA ALA A 85 -4.64 1.56 0.18
C ALA A 85 -3.46 1.18 -0.74
N ILE A 86 -2.42 0.55 -0.19
CA ILE A 86 -1.28 0.07 -0.96
C ILE A 86 -1.69 -1.01 -1.97
N LYS A 87 -2.54 -1.97 -1.59
CA LYS A 87 -3.03 -3.01 -2.52
C LYS A 87 -3.83 -2.42 -3.68
N ALA A 88 -4.53 -1.31 -3.47
CA ALA A 88 -5.30 -0.62 -4.51
C ALA A 88 -4.43 0.12 -5.54
N LEU A 89 -3.09 0.12 -5.41
CA LEU A 89 -2.17 0.61 -6.44
C LEU A 89 -1.99 -0.38 -7.60
N GLN A 90 -2.39 -1.64 -7.43
CA GLN A 90 -2.24 -2.74 -8.39
C GLN A 90 -3.53 -3.00 -9.16
#